data_AF-A0A413Z2B1-F1
#
_entry.id   AF-A0A413Z2B1-F1
#
_cell.length_a   1.000
_cell.length_b   1.000
_cell.length_c   1.000
_cell.angle_alpha   90.00
_cell.angle_beta   90.00
_cell.angle_gamma   90.00
#
_symmetry.space_group_name_H-M   'P 1'
#
loop_
_entity.id
_entity.type
_entity.pdbx_description
1 polymer ?
#
loop_
_entity_poly.entity_id
_entity_poly.type
_entity_poly.pdbx_seq_one_letter_code
_entity_poly.pdbx_strand_id
1 'polypeptide(L)'
;MSEDFEILYSDSKESGSHHSHHHSDGEHHSSHHHSDESRHSSHHHGSHRHSKQRKRRKRILIITLSIVACLLIAIGVGGAYGYKIAKREVADVKQQAYTLKADLKSVMAGLKAQDPVATETACDQLDVAIEDINKTFDKKIWKTAYKIPKFKGYIDSVKELLDLVQEASSDIARPTVAVLNDYPLSGLKVDDGFSITTINAYLSLLEDIEPKIDHIVTAMNQVDLPMGLNSMIADYSVQIASMTGSYDNLKEFLPLFKTFIGDGSDRTYLLAAQNSSEIRASGGFPGSIGTIRIRDGVLTIGDFSSVYKVLASYTPSAANITSEEKELFGSWMNGPRDACFDPDFERVAYIWALAYEQKNSEHVNGVVSLTPAIIQGMLEYIGNVTLSDGTELTSENATKVLQYDLYYKYLNANASATAGDYVDDLFAETAKATMSKLVSDFDVKKAGDYYKVFSDGAKNRTVMMWMEDEEEQELVKNAGCSGGLNEDPENPETGVYFSISDPCKLGWFLDIDTEIGEPVVNDDGTRTYDVTATYSNVLSNADKVNAGNYILGSYGGTITGYIHIFAPAGGTISGIKTSNGGRMYTGTYHNLDVAYMFGNSIAPGSSITITYKVTTAAGVTTPLGVNSTPTLQNYR
;
A
#
# COMPACT_ATOMS: atom_id res chain seq x y z
N MET A 1 -2.67 -46.89 13.88
CA MET A 1 -3.35 -47.72 14.89
C MET A 1 -3.80 -46.79 16.00
N SER A 2 -5.11 -46.85 16.29
CA SER A 2 -5.82 -46.32 17.47
C SER A 2 -5.73 -44.80 17.72
N GLU A 3 -6.84 -44.06 17.74
CA GLU A 3 -7.90 -44.10 18.79
C GLU A 3 -7.28 -43.70 20.15
N ASP A 4 -7.84 -42.83 21.00
CA ASP A 4 -9.22 -42.37 21.18
C ASP A 4 -9.26 -41.29 22.28
N PHE A 5 -10.48 -40.84 22.60
CA PHE A 5 -11.00 -40.22 23.85
C PHE A 5 -11.36 -38.72 23.73
N GLU A 6 -12.63 -38.37 23.52
CA GLU A 6 -13.81 -38.38 24.44
C GLU A 6 -13.94 -37.03 25.19
N ILE A 7 -15.05 -36.27 25.01
CA ILE A 7 -16.35 -36.35 25.74
C ILE A 7 -16.16 -35.89 27.21
N LEU A 8 -16.96 -35.06 27.87
CA LEU A 8 -18.22 -34.30 27.68
C LEU A 8 -18.51 -33.62 29.06
N TYR A 9 -19.65 -32.92 29.15
CA TYR A 9 -20.47 -32.59 30.34
C TYR A 9 -20.05 -31.33 31.15
N SER A 10 -20.85 -30.25 31.11
CA SER A 10 -22.17 -29.97 31.76
C SER A 10 -21.95 -29.20 33.08
N ASP A 11 -22.89 -28.52 33.72
CA ASP A 11 -24.36 -28.46 33.80
C ASP A 11 -24.64 -27.16 34.58
N SER A 12 -25.77 -26.46 34.51
CA SER A 12 -27.05 -26.80 35.18
C SER A 12 -27.97 -25.56 35.07
N LYS A 13 -29.20 -25.65 34.52
CA LYS A 13 -30.51 -26.00 35.14
C LYS A 13 -31.12 -24.85 35.99
N GLU A 14 -32.43 -24.60 36.07
CA GLU A 14 -33.66 -25.33 35.70
C GLU A 14 -34.92 -24.45 35.88
N SER A 15 -35.99 -24.73 35.09
CA SER A 15 -37.45 -24.78 35.43
C SER A 15 -38.17 -23.57 36.08
N GLY A 16 -39.48 -23.33 35.98
CA GLY A 16 -40.64 -24.07 35.47
C GLY A 16 -41.95 -23.35 35.86
N SER A 17 -43.00 -23.60 35.07
CA SER A 17 -44.48 -23.50 35.25
C SER A 17 -45.17 -22.72 36.40
N HIS A 18 -46.35 -22.19 36.00
CA HIS A 18 -47.65 -22.13 36.71
C HIS A 18 -48.19 -20.80 37.29
N HIS A 19 -49.39 -20.47 36.79
CA HIS A 19 -50.54 -19.80 37.41
C HIS A 19 -50.36 -19.14 38.79
N SER A 20 -50.77 -17.88 38.91
CA SER A 20 -52.11 -17.54 39.45
C SER A 20 -52.28 -16.04 39.70
N HIS A 21 -53.49 -15.58 39.37
CA HIS A 21 -54.31 -14.62 40.09
C HIS A 21 -53.81 -13.24 40.56
N HIS A 22 -54.68 -12.29 40.19
CA HIS A 22 -55.33 -11.27 41.03
C HIS A 22 -54.83 -9.83 40.92
N HIS A 23 -55.81 -9.01 40.51
CA HIS A 23 -56.20 -7.71 41.09
C HIS A 23 -55.19 -6.57 41.02
N SER A 24 -55.57 -5.33 40.75
CA SER A 24 -56.90 -4.72 40.64
C SER A 24 -56.74 -3.38 39.92
N ASP A 25 -57.87 -2.94 39.34
CA ASP A 25 -58.43 -1.59 39.40
C ASP A 25 -57.52 -0.43 39.02
N GLY A 26 -57.84 0.31 37.97
CA GLY A 26 -59.02 1.18 37.94
C GLY A 26 -58.46 2.51 37.44
N GLU A 27 -59.11 3.32 36.62
CA GLU A 27 -60.50 3.73 36.63
C GLU A 27 -60.77 4.33 35.24
N HIS A 28 -61.87 3.94 34.59
CA HIS A 28 -63.14 4.68 34.56
C HIS A 28 -63.06 6.03 33.83
N HIS A 29 -64.03 6.45 33.02
CA HIS A 29 -65.20 5.88 32.37
C HIS A 29 -65.87 7.10 31.71
N SER A 30 -66.44 6.95 30.53
CA SER A 30 -67.74 7.54 30.14
C SER A 30 -68.04 7.05 28.72
N SER A 31 -68.92 6.06 28.56
CA SER A 31 -70.39 6.19 28.52
C SER A 31 -70.83 7.00 27.29
N HIS A 32 -71.82 6.65 26.47
CA HIS A 32 -72.79 5.57 26.25
C HIS A 32 -73.11 5.68 24.72
N HIS A 33 -73.81 4.81 23.98
CA HIS A 33 -74.98 3.97 24.20
C HIS A 33 -75.13 3.04 22.97
N HIS A 34 -75.63 1.83 23.20
CA HIS A 34 -76.62 1.04 22.42
C HIS A 34 -77.16 1.63 21.09
N SER A 35 -77.57 0.88 20.07
CA SER A 35 -77.88 -0.55 19.86
C SER A 35 -78.24 -0.69 18.37
N ASP A 36 -77.71 -1.70 17.71
CA ASP A 36 -78.43 -2.83 17.12
C ASP A 36 -78.80 -2.75 15.64
N GLU A 37 -78.54 -3.92 15.04
CA GLU A 37 -79.23 -4.55 13.93
C GLU A 37 -79.30 -3.90 12.54
N SER A 38 -78.34 -4.37 11.75
CA SER A 38 -78.63 -5.31 10.67
C SER A 38 -78.93 -4.76 9.26
N ARG A 39 -78.24 -5.43 8.33
CA ARG A 39 -78.57 -5.73 6.94
C ARG A 39 -78.32 -4.66 5.87
N HIS A 40 -77.36 -5.07 5.04
CA HIS A 40 -77.36 -5.06 3.59
C HIS A 40 -77.15 -3.73 2.86
N SER A 41 -75.95 -3.70 2.28
CA SER A 41 -75.71 -3.59 0.84
C SER A 41 -75.13 -2.28 0.34
N SER A 42 -74.04 -2.50 -0.39
CA SER A 42 -73.67 -1.79 -1.60
C SER A 42 -73.04 -0.40 -1.46
N HIS A 43 -71.81 -0.39 -1.98
CA HIS A 43 -71.25 0.62 -2.86
C HIS A 43 -70.60 1.89 -2.29
N HIS A 44 -69.32 1.96 -2.68
CA HIS A 44 -68.56 3.15 -3.08
C HIS A 44 -68.11 4.12 -1.98
N HIS A 45 -66.80 4.05 -1.67
CA HIS A 45 -65.94 5.23 -1.78
C HIS A 45 -64.50 4.85 -2.13
N GLY A 46 -64.04 5.30 -3.31
CA GLY A 46 -62.63 5.65 -3.53
C GLY A 46 -62.33 6.97 -2.83
N SER A 47 -61.10 7.45 -2.71
CA SER A 47 -59.90 7.18 -3.50
C SER A 47 -58.70 7.80 -2.79
N HIS A 48 -57.55 7.10 -2.71
CA HIS A 48 -56.21 7.66 -2.94
C HIS A 48 -55.15 6.56 -2.74
N ARG A 49 -55.05 5.61 -3.70
CA ARG A 49 -53.86 4.74 -3.87
C ARG A 49 -53.85 4.00 -5.22
N HIS A 50 -54.33 4.63 -6.29
CA HIS A 50 -54.36 4.02 -7.64
C HIS A 50 -53.45 4.77 -8.64
N SER A 51 -52.13 4.60 -8.55
CA SER A 51 -51.26 4.84 -9.73
C SER A 51 -49.99 3.99 -9.76
N LYS A 52 -49.48 3.51 -8.62
CA LYS A 52 -48.29 2.63 -8.57
C LYS A 52 -48.60 1.12 -8.72
N GLN A 53 -49.79 0.65 -8.34
CA GLN A 53 -50.18 -0.76 -8.52
C GLN A 53 -50.67 -1.10 -9.95
N ARG A 54 -51.15 -0.12 -10.73
CA ARG A 54 -51.67 -0.34 -12.10
C ARG A 54 -50.53 -0.54 -13.11
N LYS A 55 -49.35 0.07 -12.90
CA LYS A 55 -48.13 -0.18 -13.69
C LYS A 55 -47.49 -1.53 -13.36
N ARG A 56 -47.52 -1.96 -12.09
CA ARG A 56 -47.03 -3.30 -11.66
C ARG A 56 -47.95 -4.42 -12.15
N ARG A 57 -49.28 -4.24 -12.09
CA ARG A 57 -50.25 -5.17 -12.70
C ARG A 57 -50.21 -5.17 -14.22
N LYS A 58 -49.94 -4.05 -14.91
CA LYS A 58 -49.70 -4.05 -16.37
C LYS A 58 -48.39 -4.75 -16.76
N ARG A 59 -47.29 -4.57 -16.02
CA ARG A 59 -46.04 -5.32 -16.24
C ARG A 59 -46.22 -6.82 -15.97
N ILE A 60 -46.91 -7.19 -14.89
CA ILE A 60 -47.26 -8.59 -14.61
C ILE A 60 -48.20 -9.11 -15.70
N LEU A 61 -49.24 -8.37 -16.11
CA LEU A 61 -50.11 -8.78 -17.23
C LEU A 61 -49.32 -8.98 -18.53
N ILE A 62 -48.36 -8.11 -18.86
CA ILE A 62 -47.53 -8.20 -20.07
C ILE A 62 -46.56 -9.39 -19.98
N ILE A 63 -45.99 -9.67 -18.81
CA ILE A 63 -45.14 -10.84 -18.55
C ILE A 63 -45.99 -12.13 -18.61
N THR A 64 -47.19 -12.14 -18.02
CA THR A 64 -48.12 -13.27 -18.09
C THR A 64 -48.69 -13.46 -19.50
N LEU A 65 -48.97 -12.38 -20.26
CA LEU A 65 -49.36 -12.44 -21.67
C LEU A 65 -48.21 -12.88 -22.58
N SER A 66 -46.96 -12.57 -22.23
CA SER A 66 -45.78 -13.06 -22.96
C SER A 66 -45.54 -14.55 -22.69
N ILE A 67 -45.74 -15.00 -21.45
CA ILE A 67 -45.70 -16.43 -21.08
C ILE A 67 -46.86 -17.20 -21.73
N VAL A 68 -48.06 -16.62 -21.77
CA VAL A 68 -49.24 -17.18 -22.45
C VAL A 68 -49.07 -17.17 -23.97
N ALA A 69 -48.43 -16.16 -24.56
CA ALA A 69 -48.09 -16.12 -25.99
C ALA A 69 -46.99 -17.16 -26.34
N CYS A 70 -45.97 -17.33 -25.49
CA CYS A 70 -44.98 -18.40 -25.62
C CYS A 70 -45.61 -19.80 -25.47
N LEU A 71 -46.58 -19.95 -24.56
CA LEU A 71 -47.38 -21.17 -24.42
C LEU A 71 -48.29 -21.42 -25.63
N LEU A 72 -48.88 -20.39 -26.23
CA LEU A 72 -49.72 -20.49 -27.42
C LEU A 72 -48.92 -20.79 -28.70
N ILE A 73 -47.67 -20.33 -28.79
CA ILE A 73 -46.74 -20.70 -29.87
C ILE A 73 -46.22 -22.14 -29.68
N ALA A 74 -46.00 -22.60 -28.44
CA ALA A 74 -45.71 -24.01 -28.14
C ALA A 74 -46.92 -24.94 -28.40
N ILE A 75 -48.15 -24.45 -28.25
CA ILE A 75 -49.39 -25.14 -28.63
C ILE A 75 -49.52 -25.27 -30.16
N GLY A 76 -48.96 -24.33 -30.93
CA GLY A 76 -49.06 -24.29 -32.40
C GLY A 76 -48.29 -25.38 -33.16
N VAL A 77 -47.35 -26.11 -32.52
CA VAL A 77 -46.53 -27.12 -33.22
C VAL A 77 -46.54 -28.52 -32.57
N GLY A 78 -47.24 -28.77 -31.45
CA GLY A 78 -47.30 -30.16 -30.96
C GLY A 78 -47.97 -30.47 -29.62
N GLY A 79 -49.12 -29.88 -29.29
CA GLY A 79 -49.97 -30.33 -28.15
C GLY A 79 -49.26 -30.51 -26.80
N ALA A 80 -49.89 -31.23 -25.86
CA ALA A 80 -49.36 -31.48 -24.51
C ALA A 80 -47.97 -32.17 -24.48
N TYR A 81 -47.56 -32.78 -25.60
CA TYR A 81 -46.27 -33.44 -25.79
C TYR A 81 -45.13 -32.42 -26.03
N GLY A 82 -45.38 -31.39 -26.84
CA GLY A 82 -44.45 -30.27 -27.07
C GLY A 82 -44.21 -29.43 -25.82
N TYR A 83 -45.22 -29.24 -24.98
CA TYR A 83 -45.07 -28.56 -23.68
C TYR A 83 -44.16 -29.34 -22.72
N LYS A 84 -44.29 -30.67 -22.64
CA LYS A 84 -43.40 -31.50 -21.80
C LYS A 84 -41.96 -31.50 -22.29
N ILE A 85 -41.74 -31.55 -23.62
CA ILE A 85 -40.40 -31.48 -24.22
C ILE A 85 -39.78 -30.11 -23.97
N ALA A 86 -40.50 -29.01 -24.21
CA ALA A 86 -40.00 -27.66 -23.95
C ALA A 86 -39.68 -27.43 -22.47
N LYS A 87 -40.51 -27.94 -21.55
CA LYS A 87 -40.25 -27.85 -20.11
C LYS A 87 -39.01 -28.63 -19.68
N ARG A 88 -38.78 -29.81 -20.28
CA ARG A 88 -37.57 -30.61 -20.03
C ARG A 88 -36.32 -29.91 -20.54
N GLU A 89 -36.34 -29.40 -21.77
CA GLU A 89 -35.20 -28.71 -22.37
C GLU A 89 -34.83 -27.42 -21.61
N VAL A 90 -35.81 -26.68 -21.11
CA VAL A 90 -35.57 -25.53 -20.23
C VAL A 90 -35.00 -25.97 -18.87
N ALA A 91 -35.43 -27.12 -18.33
CA ALA A 91 -34.86 -27.68 -17.11
C ALA A 91 -33.41 -28.16 -17.31
N ASP A 92 -33.10 -28.75 -18.48
CA ASP A 92 -31.75 -29.18 -18.85
C ASP A 92 -30.81 -27.96 -18.94
N VAL A 93 -31.18 -26.89 -19.66
CA VAL A 93 -30.37 -25.64 -19.71
C VAL A 93 -30.18 -25.05 -18.32
N LYS A 94 -31.21 -25.06 -17.47
CA LYS A 94 -31.10 -24.57 -16.09
C LYS A 94 -30.11 -25.39 -15.27
N GLN A 95 -30.15 -26.73 -15.41
CA GLN A 95 -29.22 -27.61 -14.72
C GLN A 95 -27.78 -27.43 -15.21
N GLN A 96 -27.59 -27.35 -16.53
CA GLN A 96 -26.29 -27.08 -17.14
C GLN A 96 -25.71 -25.73 -16.70
N ALA A 97 -26.53 -24.69 -16.59
CA ALA A 97 -26.11 -23.39 -16.06
C ALA A 97 -25.68 -23.46 -14.59
N TYR A 98 -26.28 -24.32 -13.76
CA TYR A 98 -25.80 -24.54 -12.39
C TYR A 98 -24.48 -25.31 -12.35
N THR A 99 -24.28 -26.27 -13.25
CA THR A 99 -23.00 -26.98 -13.40
C THR A 99 -21.90 -26.01 -13.79
N LEU A 100 -22.09 -25.23 -14.88
CA LEU A 100 -21.17 -24.17 -15.31
C LEU A 100 -20.79 -23.22 -14.16
N LYS A 101 -21.80 -22.81 -13.38
CA LYS A 101 -21.60 -21.95 -12.20
C LYS A 101 -20.71 -22.61 -11.14
N ALA A 102 -20.93 -23.90 -10.88
CA ALA A 102 -20.15 -24.66 -9.92
C ALA A 102 -18.71 -24.84 -10.40
N ASP A 103 -18.50 -25.16 -11.68
CA ASP A 103 -17.18 -25.37 -12.27
C ASP A 103 -16.38 -24.07 -12.28
N LEU A 104 -17.00 -22.94 -12.65
CA LEU A 104 -16.36 -21.61 -12.56
C LEU A 104 -15.96 -21.27 -11.11
N LYS A 105 -16.79 -21.65 -10.12
CA LYS A 105 -16.43 -21.49 -8.70
C LYS A 105 -15.23 -22.38 -8.33
N SER A 106 -15.16 -23.60 -8.88
CA SER A 106 -14.03 -24.51 -8.67
C SER A 106 -12.73 -23.98 -9.27
N VAL A 107 -12.77 -23.39 -10.48
CA VAL A 107 -11.60 -22.72 -11.10
C VAL A 107 -11.10 -21.60 -10.19
N MET A 108 -11.99 -20.71 -9.75
CA MET A 108 -11.61 -19.60 -8.85
C MET A 108 -11.10 -20.10 -7.49
N ALA A 109 -11.63 -21.21 -6.98
CA ALA A 109 -11.14 -21.82 -5.75
C ALA A 109 -9.74 -22.42 -5.92
N GLY A 110 -9.49 -23.10 -7.05
CA GLY A 110 -8.17 -23.64 -7.39
C GLY A 110 -7.11 -22.55 -7.53
N LEU A 111 -7.43 -21.47 -8.26
CA LEU A 111 -6.53 -20.31 -8.42
C LEU A 111 -6.20 -19.65 -7.06
N LYS A 112 -7.21 -19.43 -6.21
CA LYS A 112 -7.01 -18.88 -4.86
C LYS A 112 -6.21 -19.79 -3.94
N ALA A 113 -6.37 -21.10 -4.10
CA ALA A 113 -5.60 -22.12 -3.38
C ALA A 113 -4.19 -22.32 -3.96
N GLN A 114 -3.89 -21.72 -5.12
CA GLN A 114 -2.64 -21.94 -5.87
C GLN A 114 -2.42 -23.43 -6.18
N ASP A 115 -3.51 -24.15 -6.47
CA ASP A 115 -3.50 -25.59 -6.77
C ASP A 115 -3.62 -25.80 -8.29
N PRO A 116 -2.50 -26.03 -9.00
CA PRO A 116 -2.51 -26.17 -10.45
C PRO A 116 -3.35 -27.38 -10.91
N VAL A 117 -3.35 -28.48 -10.15
CA VAL A 117 -4.06 -29.72 -10.51
C VAL A 117 -5.56 -29.53 -10.37
N ALA A 118 -6.02 -28.97 -9.25
CA ALA A 118 -7.43 -28.68 -9.04
C ALA A 118 -7.95 -27.62 -10.02
N THR A 119 -7.14 -26.60 -10.33
CA THR A 119 -7.50 -25.57 -11.30
C THR A 119 -7.64 -26.13 -12.71
N GLU A 120 -6.67 -26.94 -13.16
CA GLU A 120 -6.71 -27.57 -14.49
C GLU A 120 -7.92 -28.50 -14.62
N THR A 121 -8.16 -29.34 -13.59
CA THR A 121 -9.32 -30.24 -13.56
C THR A 121 -10.64 -29.46 -13.61
N ALA A 122 -10.73 -28.33 -12.91
CA ALA A 122 -11.90 -27.48 -12.95
C ALA A 122 -12.08 -26.78 -14.30
N CYS A 123 -10.99 -26.40 -14.98
CA CYS A 123 -11.04 -25.88 -16.35
C CYS A 123 -11.55 -26.94 -17.34
N ASP A 124 -11.09 -28.19 -17.22
CA ASP A 124 -11.58 -29.29 -18.07
C ASP A 124 -13.08 -29.57 -17.85
N GLN A 125 -13.56 -29.50 -16.60
CA GLN A 125 -14.98 -29.62 -16.29
C GLN A 125 -15.79 -28.46 -16.85
N LEU A 126 -15.24 -27.24 -16.78
CA LEU A 126 -15.84 -26.04 -17.33
C LEU A 126 -16.01 -26.13 -18.85
N ASP A 127 -14.99 -26.64 -19.56
CA ASP A 127 -15.04 -26.87 -21.02
C ASP A 127 -16.16 -27.85 -21.40
N VAL A 128 -16.33 -28.93 -20.63
CA VAL A 128 -17.43 -29.90 -20.81
C VAL A 128 -18.78 -29.23 -20.58
N ALA A 129 -18.92 -28.41 -19.53
CA ALA A 129 -20.17 -27.70 -19.25
C ALA A 129 -20.55 -26.71 -20.36
N ILE A 130 -19.57 -25.99 -20.92
CA ILE A 130 -19.75 -25.09 -22.06
C ILE A 130 -20.20 -25.88 -23.30
N GLU A 131 -19.54 -27.01 -23.61
CA GLU A 131 -19.88 -27.86 -24.75
C GLU A 131 -21.31 -28.42 -24.63
N ASP A 132 -21.72 -28.82 -23.43
CA ASP A 132 -23.04 -29.35 -23.14
C ASP A 132 -24.16 -28.31 -23.35
N ILE A 133 -23.92 -27.05 -22.99
CA ILE A 133 -24.87 -25.96 -23.24
C ILE A 133 -24.96 -25.67 -24.74
N ASN A 134 -23.82 -25.64 -25.45
CA ASN A 134 -23.77 -25.44 -26.89
C ASN A 134 -24.50 -26.56 -27.65
N LYS A 135 -24.27 -27.83 -27.28
CA LYS A 135 -25.01 -28.99 -27.80
C LYS A 135 -26.52 -28.86 -27.57
N THR A 136 -26.94 -28.35 -26.41
CA THR A 136 -28.36 -28.08 -26.15
C THR A 136 -28.92 -27.05 -27.12
N PHE A 137 -28.24 -25.92 -27.31
CA PHE A 137 -28.68 -24.89 -28.27
C PHE A 137 -28.67 -25.35 -29.73
N ASP A 138 -27.91 -26.40 -30.06
CA ASP A 138 -27.91 -27.01 -31.39
C ASP A 138 -29.12 -27.91 -31.70
N LYS A 139 -29.91 -28.27 -30.68
CA LYS A 139 -31.12 -29.07 -30.86
C LYS A 139 -32.19 -28.29 -31.65
N LYS A 140 -33.02 -29.02 -32.40
CA LYS A 140 -34.06 -28.43 -33.30
C LYS A 140 -35.00 -27.43 -32.61
N ILE A 141 -35.36 -27.67 -31.35
CA ILE A 141 -36.25 -26.79 -30.58
C ILE A 141 -35.63 -25.41 -30.34
N TRP A 142 -34.34 -25.37 -30.00
CA TRP A 142 -33.59 -24.13 -29.77
C TRP A 142 -33.25 -23.41 -31.08
N LYS A 143 -32.91 -24.15 -32.14
CA LYS A 143 -32.79 -23.59 -33.51
C LYS A 143 -34.09 -22.95 -34.03
N THR A 144 -35.23 -23.49 -33.61
CA THR A 144 -36.54 -22.91 -33.95
C THR A 144 -36.83 -21.67 -33.09
N ALA A 145 -36.53 -21.72 -31.79
CA ALA A 145 -36.64 -20.57 -30.88
C ALA A 145 -35.75 -19.40 -31.33
N TYR A 146 -34.55 -19.68 -31.86
CA TYR A 146 -33.61 -18.70 -32.39
C TYR A 146 -34.17 -17.83 -33.53
N LYS A 147 -35.20 -18.31 -34.26
CA LYS A 147 -35.85 -17.51 -35.32
C LYS A 147 -36.72 -16.36 -34.77
N ILE A 148 -37.03 -16.37 -33.47
CA ILE A 148 -37.83 -15.33 -32.82
C ILE A 148 -36.88 -14.24 -32.32
N PRO A 149 -37.01 -12.96 -32.76
CA PRO A 149 -36.02 -11.91 -32.47
C PRO A 149 -35.68 -11.72 -30.99
N LYS A 150 -36.67 -11.86 -30.09
CA LYS A 150 -36.45 -11.73 -28.65
C LYS A 150 -35.65 -12.90 -28.06
N PHE A 151 -35.87 -14.13 -28.54
CA PHE A 151 -35.12 -15.31 -28.10
C PHE A 151 -33.75 -15.38 -28.75
N LYS A 152 -33.61 -14.88 -29.97
CA LYS A 152 -32.32 -14.67 -30.63
C LYS A 152 -31.38 -13.87 -29.73
N GLY A 153 -31.79 -12.67 -29.30
CA GLY A 153 -30.97 -11.83 -28.42
C GLY A 153 -30.54 -12.54 -27.13
N TYR A 154 -31.44 -13.32 -26.49
CA TYR A 154 -31.07 -14.08 -25.29
C TYR A 154 -30.09 -15.22 -25.55
N ILE A 155 -30.25 -15.96 -26.65
CA ILE A 155 -29.33 -17.05 -27.00
C ILE A 155 -27.97 -16.45 -27.40
N ASP A 156 -27.96 -15.33 -28.11
CA ASP A 156 -26.74 -14.61 -28.46
C ASP A 156 -26.00 -14.15 -27.18
N SER A 157 -26.69 -13.54 -26.21
CA SER A 157 -26.08 -13.13 -24.93
C SER A 157 -25.57 -14.30 -24.07
N VAL A 158 -26.24 -15.45 -24.09
CA VAL A 158 -25.72 -16.64 -23.39
C VAL A 158 -24.48 -17.18 -24.07
N LYS A 159 -24.44 -17.21 -25.41
CA LYS A 159 -23.25 -17.64 -26.16
C LYS A 159 -22.06 -16.71 -25.91
N GLU A 160 -22.30 -15.40 -25.95
CA GLU A 160 -21.29 -14.39 -25.61
C GLU A 160 -20.72 -14.61 -24.21
N LEU A 161 -21.56 -14.91 -23.21
CA LEU A 161 -21.06 -15.25 -21.87
C LEU A 161 -20.23 -16.55 -21.85
N LEU A 162 -20.66 -17.59 -22.57
CA LEU A 162 -19.90 -18.85 -22.64
C LEU A 162 -18.54 -18.64 -23.29
N ASP A 163 -18.47 -17.81 -24.33
CA ASP A 163 -17.22 -17.45 -25.01
C ASP A 163 -16.29 -16.70 -24.05
N LEU A 164 -16.79 -15.74 -23.26
CA LEU A 164 -16.01 -15.02 -22.24
C LEU A 164 -15.52 -15.92 -21.10
N VAL A 165 -16.33 -16.90 -20.70
CA VAL A 165 -15.93 -17.89 -19.67
C VAL A 165 -14.87 -18.83 -20.22
N GLN A 166 -14.98 -19.23 -21.49
CA GLN A 166 -13.96 -20.03 -22.17
C GLN A 166 -12.64 -19.26 -22.26
N GLU A 167 -12.69 -17.98 -22.64
CA GLU A 167 -11.53 -17.07 -22.72
C GLU A 167 -10.87 -16.92 -21.34
N ALA A 168 -11.65 -16.73 -20.28
CA ALA A 168 -11.10 -16.67 -18.92
C ALA A 168 -10.38 -17.97 -18.51
N SER A 169 -10.89 -19.12 -18.95
CA SER A 169 -10.22 -20.40 -18.71
C SER A 169 -8.93 -20.51 -19.52
N SER A 170 -8.99 -20.28 -20.84
CA SER A 170 -7.87 -20.50 -21.76
C SER A 170 -6.76 -19.47 -21.62
N ASP A 171 -7.10 -18.23 -21.30
CA ASP A 171 -6.18 -17.10 -21.43
C ASP A 171 -5.79 -16.49 -20.07
N ILE A 172 -6.43 -16.90 -18.97
CA ILE A 172 -6.07 -16.49 -17.60
C ILE A 172 -5.75 -17.72 -16.75
N ALA A 173 -6.71 -18.64 -16.58
CA ALA A 173 -6.56 -19.74 -15.63
C ALA A 173 -5.46 -20.73 -16.04
N ARG A 174 -5.49 -21.23 -17.28
CA ARG A 174 -4.49 -22.20 -17.78
C ARG A 174 -3.07 -21.62 -17.87
N PRO A 175 -2.84 -20.36 -18.34
CA PRO A 175 -1.53 -19.73 -18.25
C PRO A 175 -1.03 -19.59 -16.82
N THR A 176 -1.91 -19.26 -15.88
CA THR A 176 -1.56 -19.22 -14.44
C THR A 176 -1.14 -20.60 -13.94
N VAL A 177 -1.84 -21.67 -14.34
CA VAL A 177 -1.47 -23.07 -14.03
C VAL A 177 -0.12 -23.43 -14.61
N ALA A 178 0.17 -23.04 -15.86
CA ALA A 178 1.47 -23.31 -16.49
C ALA A 178 2.62 -22.66 -15.69
N VAL A 179 2.48 -21.39 -15.32
CA VAL A 179 3.48 -20.69 -14.50
C VAL A 179 3.61 -21.29 -13.10
N LEU A 180 2.51 -21.68 -12.46
CA LEU A 180 2.54 -22.37 -11.16
C LEU A 180 3.28 -23.72 -11.22
N ASN A 181 3.18 -24.45 -12.34
CA ASN A 181 3.87 -25.73 -12.54
C ASN A 181 5.36 -25.54 -12.81
N ASP A 182 5.73 -24.60 -13.67
CA ASP A 182 7.12 -24.35 -14.06
C ASP A 182 7.89 -23.60 -12.96
N TYR A 183 7.20 -22.70 -12.24
CA TYR A 183 7.75 -21.82 -11.21
C TYR A 183 6.88 -21.88 -9.94
N PRO A 184 6.89 -23.00 -9.20
CA PRO A 184 6.10 -23.12 -7.98
C PRO A 184 6.51 -22.06 -6.96
N LEU A 185 5.54 -21.47 -6.27
CA LEU A 185 5.80 -20.42 -5.27
C LEU A 185 6.68 -20.89 -4.10
N SER A 186 6.76 -22.19 -3.84
CA SER A 186 7.72 -22.75 -2.88
C SER A 186 9.18 -22.48 -3.27
N GLY A 187 9.47 -22.30 -4.56
CA GLY A 187 10.78 -21.90 -5.08
C GLY A 187 10.97 -20.37 -5.16
N LEU A 188 10.04 -19.57 -4.67
CA LEU A 188 10.24 -18.11 -4.55
C LEU A 188 11.31 -17.79 -3.50
N LYS A 189 11.33 -18.54 -2.40
CA LYS A 189 12.27 -18.38 -1.30
C LYS A 189 13.45 -19.32 -1.53
N VAL A 190 14.66 -18.78 -1.58
CA VAL A 190 15.90 -19.55 -1.79
C VAL A 190 16.88 -19.13 -0.71
N ASP A 191 17.22 -20.05 0.18
CA ASP A 191 18.06 -19.79 1.37
C ASP A 191 17.56 -18.58 2.19
N ASP A 192 18.34 -17.51 2.26
CA ASP A 192 18.03 -16.24 2.92
C ASP A 192 17.59 -15.13 1.95
N GLY A 193 17.11 -15.52 0.76
CA GLY A 193 16.79 -14.62 -0.34
C GLY A 193 15.58 -15.02 -1.17
N PHE A 194 15.44 -14.33 -2.32
CA PHE A 194 14.34 -14.50 -3.26
C PHE A 194 14.83 -14.87 -4.67
N SER A 195 14.16 -15.82 -5.32
CA SER A 195 14.41 -16.20 -6.71
C SER A 195 13.88 -15.14 -7.67
N ILE A 196 14.79 -14.44 -8.36
CA ILE A 196 14.46 -13.46 -9.40
C ILE A 196 13.78 -14.13 -10.60
N THR A 197 14.20 -15.35 -10.95
CA THR A 197 13.55 -16.11 -12.02
C THR A 197 12.08 -16.38 -11.71
N THR A 198 11.77 -16.77 -10.48
CA THR A 198 10.38 -16.97 -10.04
C THR A 198 9.63 -15.65 -10.08
N ILE A 199 10.19 -14.56 -9.52
CA ILE A 199 9.56 -13.23 -9.54
C ILE A 199 9.24 -12.80 -10.98
N ASN A 200 10.20 -12.87 -11.90
CA ASN A 200 10.03 -12.46 -13.29
C ASN A 200 8.98 -13.29 -14.03
N ALA A 201 8.84 -14.57 -13.72
CA ALA A 201 7.78 -15.41 -14.28
C ALA A 201 6.38 -14.93 -13.86
N TYR A 202 6.17 -14.61 -12.58
CA TYR A 202 4.88 -14.09 -12.10
C TYR A 202 4.62 -12.66 -12.58
N LEU A 203 5.64 -11.80 -12.68
CA LEU A 203 5.48 -10.46 -13.27
C LEU A 203 5.05 -10.54 -14.73
N SER A 204 5.67 -11.43 -15.51
CA SER A 204 5.32 -11.64 -16.92
C SER A 204 3.91 -12.21 -17.07
N LEU A 205 3.50 -13.13 -16.19
CA LEU A 205 2.13 -13.63 -16.13
C LEU A 205 1.14 -12.50 -15.90
N LEU A 206 1.39 -11.65 -14.90
CA LEU A 206 0.50 -10.55 -14.54
C LEU A 206 0.35 -9.54 -15.68
N GLU A 207 1.45 -9.21 -16.36
CA GLU A 207 1.44 -8.33 -17.54
C GLU A 207 0.65 -8.91 -18.72
N ASP A 208 0.66 -10.23 -18.90
CA ASP A 208 -0.09 -10.90 -19.96
C ASP A 208 -1.59 -11.02 -19.64
N ILE A 209 -1.95 -11.34 -18.38
CA ILE A 209 -3.35 -11.60 -18.01
C ILE A 209 -4.15 -10.35 -17.65
N GLU A 210 -3.51 -9.26 -17.21
CA GLU A 210 -4.22 -8.02 -16.83
C GLU A 210 -5.10 -7.44 -17.95
N PRO A 211 -4.59 -7.18 -19.17
CA PRO A 211 -5.43 -6.59 -20.22
C PRO A 211 -6.57 -7.53 -20.64
N LYS A 212 -6.39 -8.85 -20.47
CA LYS A 212 -7.39 -9.87 -20.75
C LYS A 212 -8.48 -9.88 -19.68
N ILE A 213 -8.11 -9.75 -18.41
CA ILE A 213 -9.04 -9.59 -17.29
C ILE A 213 -9.91 -8.36 -17.51
N ASP A 214 -9.33 -7.22 -17.87
CA ASP A 214 -10.06 -5.98 -18.13
C ASP A 214 -11.05 -6.12 -19.30
N HIS A 215 -10.61 -6.77 -20.38
CA HIS A 215 -11.47 -7.08 -21.52
C HIS A 215 -12.68 -7.92 -21.08
N ILE A 216 -12.42 -9.05 -20.41
CA ILE A 216 -13.45 -10.00 -19.99
C ILE A 216 -14.42 -9.34 -19.01
N VAL A 217 -13.93 -8.62 -18.01
CA VAL A 217 -14.76 -7.91 -17.02
C VAL A 217 -15.65 -6.87 -17.71
N THR A 218 -15.09 -6.09 -18.64
CA THR A 218 -15.84 -5.08 -19.40
C THR A 218 -16.93 -5.72 -20.26
N ALA A 219 -16.59 -6.78 -21.00
CA ALA A 219 -17.52 -7.49 -21.87
C ALA A 219 -18.63 -8.17 -21.05
N MET A 220 -18.29 -8.87 -19.97
CA MET A 220 -19.26 -9.51 -19.07
C MET A 220 -20.30 -8.52 -18.54
N ASN A 221 -19.89 -7.30 -18.18
CA ASN A 221 -20.80 -6.25 -17.67
C ASN A 221 -21.79 -5.72 -18.74
N GLN A 222 -21.54 -5.95 -20.03
CA GLN A 222 -22.41 -5.53 -21.13
C GLN A 222 -23.43 -6.61 -21.53
N VAL A 223 -23.24 -7.86 -21.09
CA VAL A 223 -24.13 -8.97 -21.41
C VAL A 223 -25.50 -8.80 -20.71
N ASP A 224 -26.58 -8.67 -21.50
CA ASP A 224 -27.95 -8.58 -20.99
C ASP A 224 -28.61 -9.96 -20.90
N LEU A 225 -28.50 -10.62 -19.74
CA LEU A 225 -29.15 -11.91 -19.54
C LEU A 225 -30.65 -11.80 -19.17
N PRO A 226 -31.49 -12.73 -19.66
CA PRO A 226 -32.88 -12.82 -19.24
C PRO A 226 -33.02 -13.20 -17.75
N MET A 227 -34.23 -13.02 -17.21
CA MET A 227 -34.69 -13.61 -15.93
C MET A 227 -33.93 -13.21 -14.66
N GLY A 228 -33.12 -12.13 -14.69
CA GLY A 228 -32.42 -11.63 -13.50
C GLY A 228 -31.12 -12.36 -13.16
N LEU A 229 -30.52 -13.04 -14.15
CA LEU A 229 -29.20 -13.68 -14.00
C LEU A 229 -28.03 -12.68 -14.03
N ASN A 230 -28.25 -11.40 -14.36
CA ASN A 230 -27.20 -10.36 -14.38
C ASN A 230 -26.51 -10.19 -13.03
N SER A 231 -27.19 -10.46 -11.90
CA SER A 231 -26.54 -10.40 -10.58
C SER A 231 -25.48 -11.48 -10.40
N MET A 232 -25.62 -12.64 -11.07
CA MET A 232 -24.61 -13.69 -11.02
C MET A 232 -23.37 -13.31 -11.82
N ILE A 233 -23.54 -12.67 -12.98
CA ILE A 233 -22.40 -12.15 -13.77
C ILE A 233 -21.61 -11.13 -12.95
N ALA A 234 -22.30 -10.19 -12.30
CA ALA A 234 -21.65 -9.15 -11.50
C ALA A 234 -20.75 -9.75 -10.40
N ASP A 235 -21.22 -10.78 -9.68
CA ASP A 235 -20.42 -11.46 -8.64
C ASP A 235 -19.15 -12.13 -9.21
N TYR A 236 -19.18 -12.61 -10.45
CA TYR A 236 -18.02 -13.21 -11.12
C TYR A 236 -17.07 -12.18 -11.68
N SER A 237 -17.59 -11.13 -12.33
CA SER A 237 -16.78 -10.00 -12.80
C SER A 237 -15.99 -9.36 -11.65
N VAL A 238 -16.61 -9.20 -10.48
CA VAL A 238 -15.92 -8.72 -9.27
C VAL A 238 -14.81 -9.67 -8.82
N GLN A 239 -15.04 -10.99 -8.87
CA GLN A 239 -14.03 -11.96 -8.46
C GLN A 239 -12.87 -12.06 -9.45
N ILE A 240 -13.12 -11.99 -10.75
CA ILE A 240 -12.08 -11.97 -11.79
C ILE A 240 -11.26 -10.68 -11.68
N ALA A 241 -11.92 -9.52 -11.55
CA ALA A 241 -11.24 -8.24 -11.32
C ALA A 241 -10.38 -8.24 -10.04
N SER A 242 -10.82 -8.95 -8.98
CA SER A 242 -10.02 -9.05 -7.74
C SER A 242 -8.69 -9.80 -7.90
N MET A 243 -8.47 -10.52 -9.01
CA MET A 243 -7.21 -11.21 -9.27
C MET A 243 -6.07 -10.26 -9.65
N THR A 244 -6.39 -9.10 -10.24
CA THR A 244 -5.43 -8.07 -10.65
C THR A 244 -5.53 -6.78 -9.85
N GLY A 245 -6.53 -6.61 -8.97
CA GLY A 245 -6.69 -5.37 -8.21
C GLY A 245 -5.44 -4.92 -7.42
N SER A 246 -4.58 -5.86 -6.99
CA SER A 246 -3.27 -5.51 -6.39
C SER A 246 -2.25 -5.07 -7.43
N TYR A 247 -2.28 -5.61 -8.64
CA TYR A 247 -1.40 -5.25 -9.75
C TYR A 247 -1.66 -3.82 -10.22
N ASP A 248 -2.92 -3.37 -10.30
CA ASP A 248 -3.25 -2.00 -10.72
C ASP A 248 -2.58 -0.95 -9.81
N ASN A 249 -2.55 -1.20 -8.51
CA ASN A 249 -1.89 -0.35 -7.53
C ASN A 249 -0.36 -0.36 -7.63
N LEU A 250 0.21 -1.42 -8.24
CA LEU A 250 1.65 -1.63 -8.41
C LEU A 250 2.15 -1.19 -9.78
N LYS A 251 1.25 -1.04 -10.77
CA LYS A 251 1.60 -0.88 -12.19
C LYS A 251 2.55 0.28 -12.45
N GLU A 252 2.38 1.39 -11.73
CA GLU A 252 3.24 2.57 -11.81
C GLU A 252 4.67 2.30 -11.30
N PHE A 253 4.85 1.35 -10.38
CA PHE A 253 6.13 1.00 -9.76
C PHE A 253 6.78 -0.24 -10.35
N LEU A 254 6.05 -1.03 -11.15
CA LEU A 254 6.59 -2.22 -11.79
C LEU A 254 7.83 -1.97 -12.63
N PRO A 255 7.92 -0.89 -13.43
CA PRO A 255 9.15 -0.56 -14.13
C PRO A 255 10.35 -0.43 -13.18
N LEU A 256 10.20 0.35 -12.09
CA LEU A 256 11.25 0.50 -11.09
C LEU A 256 11.59 -0.83 -10.42
N PHE A 257 10.58 -1.62 -10.02
CA PHE A 257 10.80 -2.90 -9.36
C PHE A 257 11.55 -3.88 -10.27
N LYS A 258 11.17 -3.96 -11.55
CA LYS A 258 11.85 -4.79 -12.56
C LYS A 258 13.29 -4.37 -12.77
N THR A 259 13.53 -3.06 -12.90
CA THR A 259 14.87 -2.50 -13.00
C THR A 259 15.71 -2.84 -11.77
N PHE A 260 15.12 -2.68 -10.57
CA PHE A 260 15.77 -2.99 -9.31
C PHE A 260 16.19 -4.46 -9.20
N ILE A 261 15.28 -5.39 -9.50
CA ILE A 261 15.58 -6.84 -9.44
C ILE A 261 16.44 -7.33 -10.62
N GLY A 262 16.57 -6.52 -11.67
CA GLY A 262 17.29 -6.87 -12.89
C GLY A 262 16.59 -7.94 -13.73
N ASP A 263 17.14 -8.17 -14.91
CA ASP A 263 16.71 -9.19 -15.88
C ASP A 263 17.41 -10.55 -15.70
N GLY A 264 18.05 -10.74 -14.53
CA GLY A 264 18.97 -11.85 -14.27
C GLY A 264 20.45 -11.43 -14.30
N SER A 265 20.76 -10.18 -14.67
CA SER A 265 22.09 -9.59 -14.48
C SER A 265 22.49 -9.51 -13.01
N ASP A 266 23.78 -9.68 -12.72
CA ASP A 266 24.34 -9.43 -11.39
C ASP A 266 24.19 -7.95 -11.03
N ARG A 267 23.55 -7.65 -9.89
CA ARG A 267 23.37 -6.29 -9.38
C ARG A 267 23.76 -6.18 -7.92
N THR A 268 24.32 -5.04 -7.51
CA THR A 268 24.65 -4.75 -6.11
C THR A 268 24.17 -3.35 -5.76
N TYR A 269 23.41 -3.23 -4.68
CA TYR A 269 22.97 -1.95 -4.12
C TYR A 269 23.52 -1.78 -2.71
N LEU A 270 23.91 -0.56 -2.33
CA LEU A 270 24.11 -0.25 -0.92
C LEU A 270 22.78 -0.18 -0.21
N LEU A 271 22.74 -0.66 1.02
CA LEU A 271 21.59 -0.53 1.90
C LEU A 271 21.99 0.24 3.15
N ALA A 272 21.67 1.53 3.19
CA ALA A 272 21.96 2.41 4.30
C ALA A 272 20.83 2.38 5.33
N ALA A 273 21.12 1.91 6.54
CA ALA A 273 20.20 2.00 7.66
C ALA A 273 20.47 3.32 8.41
N GLN A 274 19.62 4.32 8.15
CA GLN A 274 19.73 5.64 8.74
C GLN A 274 19.11 5.66 10.15
N ASN A 275 19.76 6.40 11.05
CA ASN A 275 19.35 6.62 12.42
C ASN A 275 18.75 8.02 12.57
N SER A 276 17.43 8.10 12.63
CA SER A 276 16.69 9.36 12.75
C SER A 276 16.89 10.04 14.11
N SER A 277 17.30 9.31 15.17
CA SER A 277 17.69 9.93 16.44
C SER A 277 19.01 10.70 16.33
N GLU A 278 19.85 10.39 15.35
CA GLU A 278 20.98 11.23 14.91
C GLU A 278 20.58 12.02 13.66
N ILE A 279 19.59 12.89 13.82
CA ILE A 279 18.89 13.54 12.71
C ILE A 279 19.82 14.28 11.73
N ARG A 280 19.58 14.08 10.44
CA ARG A 280 20.31 14.69 9.31
C ARG A 280 19.29 15.08 8.24
N ALA A 281 19.62 16.09 7.44
CA ALA A 281 18.69 16.66 6.46
C ALA A 281 18.12 15.61 5.51
N SER A 282 18.95 14.66 5.04
CA SER A 282 18.55 13.54 4.18
C SER A 282 18.02 12.30 4.94
N GLY A 283 17.53 12.46 6.18
CA GLY A 283 16.92 11.40 6.99
C GLY A 283 17.56 11.23 8.37
N GLY A 284 18.80 10.76 8.42
CA GLY A 284 19.52 10.47 9.66
C GLY A 284 20.99 10.15 9.43
N PHE A 285 21.72 9.81 10.47
CA PHE A 285 23.09 9.32 10.30
C PHE A 285 23.06 7.87 9.78
N PRO A 286 23.80 7.49 8.72
CA PRO A 286 23.85 6.12 8.22
C PRO A 286 24.65 5.24 9.19
N GLY A 287 24.10 4.87 10.34
CA GLY A 287 24.84 4.18 11.40
C GLY A 287 25.44 2.83 10.96
N SER A 288 24.69 2.10 10.13
CA SER A 288 25.14 0.86 9.52
C SER A 288 24.79 0.80 8.03
N ILE A 289 25.64 0.12 7.27
CA ILE A 289 25.47 -0.09 5.84
C ILE A 289 25.66 -1.58 5.56
N GLY A 290 24.72 -2.12 4.81
CA GLY A 290 24.77 -3.45 4.21
C GLY A 290 24.71 -3.35 2.69
N THR A 291 24.40 -4.48 2.05
CA THR A 291 24.32 -4.57 0.58
C THR A 291 23.18 -5.49 0.19
N ILE A 292 22.43 -5.12 -0.84
CA ILE A 292 21.51 -6.01 -1.53
C ILE A 292 22.24 -6.55 -2.75
N ARG A 293 22.29 -7.87 -2.92
CA ARG A 293 22.97 -8.51 -4.05
C ARG A 293 22.03 -9.40 -4.80
N ILE A 294 22.10 -9.32 -6.11
CA ILE A 294 21.45 -10.23 -7.04
C ILE A 294 22.56 -10.99 -7.74
N ARG A 295 22.68 -12.29 -7.47
CA ARG A 295 23.72 -13.17 -8.03
C ARG A 295 23.08 -14.49 -8.42
N ASP A 296 23.42 -14.99 -9.61
CA ASP A 296 22.90 -16.26 -10.12
C ASP A 296 21.36 -16.38 -10.01
N GLY A 297 20.65 -15.25 -10.21
CA GLY A 297 19.20 -15.17 -10.12
C GLY A 297 18.61 -15.19 -8.70
N VAL A 298 19.42 -14.97 -7.66
CA VAL A 298 18.95 -14.90 -6.26
C VAL A 298 19.26 -13.52 -5.66
N LEU A 299 18.23 -12.85 -5.13
CA LEU A 299 18.35 -11.61 -4.37
C LEU A 299 18.55 -11.92 -2.89
N THR A 300 19.65 -11.44 -2.30
CA THR A 300 20.01 -11.59 -0.88
C THR A 300 20.38 -10.24 -0.26
N ILE A 301 20.31 -10.16 1.07
CA ILE A 301 20.85 -9.02 1.83
C ILE A 301 22.04 -9.48 2.66
N GLY A 302 23.18 -8.84 2.39
CA GLY A 302 24.43 -9.05 3.11
C GLY A 302 24.37 -8.59 4.56
N ASP A 303 25.44 -8.84 5.28
CA ASP A 303 25.55 -8.40 6.67
C ASP A 303 25.72 -6.87 6.74
N PHE A 304 25.25 -6.30 7.84
CA PHE A 304 25.41 -4.89 8.12
C PHE A 304 26.67 -4.65 8.93
N SER A 305 27.36 -3.56 8.63
CA SER A 305 28.50 -3.10 9.39
C SER A 305 28.41 -1.61 9.62
N SER A 306 29.04 -1.14 10.70
CA SER A 306 29.17 0.28 10.96
C SER A 306 29.71 1.02 9.73
N VAL A 307 29.15 2.19 9.42
CA VAL A 307 29.56 3.00 8.25
C VAL A 307 31.07 3.30 8.21
N TYR A 308 31.72 3.41 9.37
CA TYR A 308 33.16 3.61 9.47
C TYR A 308 33.98 2.43 8.92
N LYS A 309 33.41 1.22 8.91
CA LYS A 309 34.01 0.02 8.29
C LYS A 309 33.67 -0.10 6.81
N VAL A 310 32.61 0.54 6.34
CA VAL A 310 32.06 0.34 4.99
C VAL A 310 32.41 1.46 4.00
N LEU A 311 32.40 2.72 4.42
CA LEU A 311 32.74 3.87 3.55
C LEU A 311 34.17 4.35 3.76
N ALA A 312 34.77 4.95 2.72
CA ALA A 312 36.05 5.64 2.80
C ALA A 312 36.05 6.72 3.91
N SER A 313 37.20 6.95 4.55
CA SER A 313 37.30 7.95 5.64
C SER A 313 37.13 9.40 5.15
N TYR A 314 37.46 9.64 3.89
CA TYR A 314 37.37 10.94 3.22
C TYR A 314 36.56 10.81 1.94
N THR A 315 35.82 11.85 1.61
CA THR A 315 34.99 11.89 0.40
C THR A 315 35.88 11.73 -0.83
N PRO A 316 35.59 10.78 -1.73
CA PRO A 316 36.36 10.58 -2.95
C PRO A 316 36.46 11.84 -3.79
N SER A 317 37.62 12.06 -4.41
CA SER A 317 37.81 13.22 -5.31
C SER A 317 36.84 13.21 -6.49
N ALA A 318 36.45 12.03 -6.97
CA ALA A 318 35.46 11.83 -8.03
C ALA A 318 34.09 12.43 -7.69
N ALA A 319 33.76 12.60 -6.40
CA ALA A 319 32.51 13.24 -5.98
C ALA A 319 32.46 14.72 -6.40
N ASN A 320 33.60 15.35 -6.67
CA ASN A 320 33.70 16.75 -7.11
C ASN A 320 32.94 17.73 -6.21
N ILE A 321 33.14 17.64 -4.88
CA ILE A 321 32.49 18.54 -3.93
C ILE A 321 32.82 20.00 -4.25
N THR A 322 31.79 20.75 -4.60
CA THR A 322 31.82 22.15 -5.01
C THR A 322 32.07 23.09 -3.83
N SER A 323 32.37 24.35 -4.13
CA SER A 323 32.43 25.40 -3.10
C SER A 323 31.05 25.73 -2.53
N GLU A 324 30.01 25.64 -3.35
CA GLU A 324 28.60 25.89 -2.95
C GLU A 324 28.16 24.85 -1.90
N GLU A 325 28.41 23.56 -2.14
CA GLU A 325 28.12 22.50 -1.16
C GLU A 325 28.88 22.71 0.15
N LYS A 326 30.14 23.16 0.11
CA LYS A 326 30.92 23.46 1.32
C LYS A 326 30.41 24.69 2.05
N GLU A 327 29.89 25.68 1.33
CA GLU A 327 29.30 26.88 1.91
C GLU A 327 27.99 26.56 2.63
N LEU A 328 27.15 25.72 2.02
CA LEU A 328 25.83 25.36 2.54
C LEU A 328 25.88 24.27 3.60
N PHE A 329 26.73 23.26 3.44
CA PHE A 329 26.75 22.07 4.32
C PHE A 329 28.04 21.95 5.14
N GLY A 330 28.98 22.89 4.99
CA GLY A 330 30.18 22.97 5.80
C GLY A 330 31.22 21.88 5.52
N SER A 331 32.13 21.67 6.48
CA SER A 331 33.18 20.65 6.36
C SER A 331 32.68 19.22 6.45
N TRP A 332 31.39 19.01 6.73
CA TRP A 332 30.74 17.69 6.77
C TRP A 332 30.87 16.96 5.43
N MET A 333 30.85 17.71 4.31
CA MET A 333 31.07 17.16 2.97
C MET A 333 32.45 16.51 2.76
N ASN A 334 33.42 16.71 3.67
CA ASN A 334 34.73 16.06 3.59
C ASN A 334 34.71 14.60 4.06
N GLY A 335 33.71 14.21 4.86
CA GLY A 335 33.49 12.83 5.30
C GLY A 335 32.24 12.27 4.62
N PRO A 336 32.31 11.17 3.87
CA PRO A 336 31.19 10.73 3.04
C PRO A 336 29.97 10.33 3.88
N ARG A 337 30.19 9.75 5.07
CA ARG A 337 29.12 9.43 6.03
C ARG A 337 28.30 10.66 6.47
N ASP A 338 28.92 11.83 6.49
CA ASP A 338 28.32 13.10 6.92
C ASP A 338 27.80 13.91 5.72
N ALA A 339 27.86 13.38 4.49
CA ALA A 339 27.25 14.01 3.32
C ALA A 339 25.74 14.23 3.49
N CYS A 340 25.08 13.42 4.33
CA CYS A 340 23.66 13.52 4.69
C CYS A 340 23.23 14.85 5.37
N PHE A 341 24.18 15.75 5.65
CA PHE A 341 23.84 17.15 5.95
C PHE A 341 23.21 17.88 4.75
N ASP A 342 23.48 17.43 3.52
CA ASP A 342 22.77 17.82 2.31
C ASP A 342 21.38 17.16 2.29
N PRO A 343 20.27 17.91 2.17
CA PRO A 343 18.93 17.32 2.04
C PRO A 343 18.68 16.59 0.71
N ASP A 344 19.48 16.85 -0.32
CA ASP A 344 19.38 16.17 -1.62
C ASP A 344 19.92 14.74 -1.51
N PHE A 345 19.02 13.76 -1.29
CA PHE A 345 19.45 12.37 -1.12
C PHE A 345 20.13 11.80 -2.37
N GLU A 346 19.80 12.27 -3.58
CA GLU A 346 20.45 11.81 -4.81
C GLU A 346 21.95 12.13 -4.76
N ARG A 347 22.28 13.34 -4.33
CA ARG A 347 23.66 13.76 -4.12
C ARG A 347 24.36 12.98 -3.00
N VAL A 348 23.67 12.75 -1.88
CA VAL A 348 24.18 11.98 -0.73
C VAL A 348 24.49 10.53 -1.13
N ALA A 349 23.55 9.88 -1.81
CA ALA A 349 23.66 8.51 -2.27
C ALA A 349 24.82 8.33 -3.25
N TYR A 350 24.98 9.25 -4.20
CA TYR A 350 26.12 9.27 -5.12
C TYR A 350 27.46 9.32 -4.37
N ILE A 351 27.58 10.17 -3.34
CA ILE A 351 28.79 10.25 -2.51
C ILE A 351 29.03 8.94 -1.73
N TRP A 352 27.97 8.32 -1.19
CA TRP A 352 28.07 7.03 -0.50
C TRP A 352 28.48 5.90 -1.42
N ALA A 353 27.93 5.83 -2.63
CA ALA A 353 28.31 4.88 -3.66
C ALA A 353 29.81 4.98 -3.96
N LEU A 354 30.29 6.16 -4.36
CA LEU A 354 31.72 6.37 -4.64
C LEU A 354 32.62 6.01 -3.44
N ALA A 355 32.21 6.36 -2.23
CA ALA A 355 32.98 6.09 -1.02
C ALA A 355 33.05 4.61 -0.68
N TYR A 356 31.99 3.85 -0.98
CA TYR A 356 31.98 2.40 -0.87
C TYR A 356 32.90 1.76 -1.90
N GLU A 357 32.77 2.14 -3.17
CA GLU A 357 33.55 1.57 -4.26
C GLU A 357 35.05 1.80 -4.03
N GLN A 358 35.45 3.01 -3.64
CA GLN A 358 36.84 3.33 -3.34
C GLN A 358 37.42 2.45 -2.22
N LYS A 359 36.62 2.09 -1.22
CA LYS A 359 37.07 1.32 -0.06
C LYS A 359 37.06 -0.18 -0.30
N ASN A 360 36.02 -0.68 -0.96
CA ASN A 360 35.76 -2.12 -1.07
C ASN A 360 36.16 -2.68 -2.44
N SER A 361 36.49 -1.83 -3.42
CA SER A 361 36.79 -2.24 -4.80
C SER A 361 35.67 -3.07 -5.43
N GLU A 362 34.43 -2.78 -5.06
CA GLU A 362 33.20 -3.41 -5.56
C GLU A 362 32.26 -2.30 -6.03
N HIS A 363 31.79 -2.42 -7.26
CA HIS A 363 30.85 -1.48 -7.89
C HIS A 363 29.43 -1.65 -7.33
N VAL A 364 28.66 -0.56 -7.29
CA VAL A 364 27.24 -0.59 -6.91
C VAL A 364 26.37 0.13 -7.92
N ASN A 365 25.24 -0.48 -8.26
CA ASN A 365 24.26 0.04 -9.21
C ASN A 365 23.35 1.12 -8.61
N GLY A 366 23.39 1.30 -7.30
CA GLY A 366 22.57 2.27 -6.60
C GLY A 366 22.65 2.16 -5.08
N VAL A 367 21.87 3.00 -4.42
CA VAL A 367 21.78 3.09 -2.97
C VAL A 367 20.31 3.11 -2.56
N VAL A 368 19.95 2.25 -1.63
CA VAL A 368 18.67 2.26 -0.93
C VAL A 368 18.93 2.70 0.50
N SER A 369 18.16 3.66 0.98
CA SER A 369 18.15 4.08 2.37
C SER A 369 16.83 3.70 3.03
N LEU A 370 16.90 3.26 4.28
CA LEU A 370 15.73 3.04 5.13
C LEU A 370 15.96 3.56 6.55
N THR A 371 14.86 3.87 7.25
CA THR A 371 14.87 4.14 8.70
C THR A 371 14.09 3.05 9.46
N PRO A 372 14.22 2.96 10.79
CA PRO A 372 13.47 1.99 11.61
C PRO A 372 11.94 2.06 11.47
N ALA A 373 11.38 3.17 10.99
CA ALA A 373 9.96 3.29 10.67
C ALA A 373 9.48 2.20 9.70
N ILE A 374 10.32 1.83 8.73
CA ILE A 374 10.00 0.81 7.73
C ILE A 374 9.99 -0.58 8.33
N ILE A 375 10.92 -0.85 9.23
CA ILE A 375 10.97 -2.11 9.99
C ILE A 375 9.66 -2.27 10.75
N GLN A 376 9.23 -1.24 11.48
CA GLN A 376 7.96 -1.26 12.19
C GLN A 376 6.76 -1.56 11.28
N GLY A 377 6.66 -0.90 10.12
CA GLY A 377 5.59 -1.16 9.15
C GLY A 377 5.63 -2.58 8.57
N MET A 378 6.81 -3.11 8.30
CA MET A 378 6.97 -4.48 7.76
C MET A 378 6.56 -5.55 8.79
N LEU A 379 6.86 -5.34 10.07
CA LEU A 379 6.53 -6.29 11.15
C LEU A 379 5.03 -6.57 11.30
N GLU A 380 4.16 -5.67 10.83
CA GLU A 380 2.70 -5.90 10.77
C GLU A 380 2.35 -7.14 9.93
N TYR A 381 3.15 -7.40 8.88
CA TYR A 381 2.86 -8.43 7.89
C TYR A 381 3.74 -9.66 8.03
N ILE A 382 4.98 -9.49 8.52
CA ILE A 382 5.95 -10.58 8.68
C ILE A 382 6.03 -11.11 10.12
N GLY A 383 5.39 -10.44 11.08
CA GLY A 383 5.39 -10.80 12.50
C GLY A 383 6.66 -10.37 13.24
N ASN A 384 6.65 -10.51 14.57
CA ASN A 384 7.67 -9.99 15.47
C ASN A 384 9.07 -10.58 15.24
N VAL A 385 10.09 -9.80 15.62
CA VAL A 385 11.51 -10.18 15.61
C VAL A 385 12.07 -10.05 17.02
N THR A 386 12.83 -11.04 17.47
CA THR A 386 13.53 -11.00 18.76
C THR A 386 15.03 -10.91 18.53
N LEU A 387 15.67 -9.91 19.14
CA LEU A 387 17.13 -9.71 19.08
C LEU A 387 17.85 -10.62 20.09
N SER A 388 19.17 -10.74 19.92
CA SER A 388 20.05 -11.58 20.73
C SER A 388 20.06 -11.24 22.22
N ASP A 389 19.72 -10.01 22.57
CA ASP A 389 19.58 -9.53 23.95
C ASP A 389 18.20 -9.82 24.58
N GLY A 390 17.31 -10.47 23.82
CA GLY A 390 15.93 -10.77 24.20
C GLY A 390 14.95 -9.63 23.95
N THR A 391 15.37 -8.52 23.34
CA THR A 391 14.47 -7.41 22.98
C THR A 391 13.54 -7.84 21.85
N GLU A 392 12.24 -7.61 22.03
CA GLU A 392 11.21 -7.92 21.03
C GLU A 392 10.80 -6.66 20.27
N LEU A 393 10.89 -6.76 18.94
CA LEU A 393 10.45 -5.77 17.97
C LEU A 393 9.11 -6.19 17.39
N THR A 394 8.13 -5.30 17.46
CA THR A 394 6.76 -5.48 16.98
C THR A 394 6.34 -4.34 16.05
N SER A 395 5.19 -4.48 15.40
CA SER A 395 4.56 -3.44 14.58
C SER A 395 4.19 -2.17 15.36
N GLU A 396 4.16 -2.23 16.69
CA GLU A 396 3.78 -1.12 17.55
C GLU A 396 4.99 -0.40 18.16
N ASN A 397 6.13 -1.09 18.34
CA ASN A 397 7.22 -0.58 19.17
C ASN A 397 8.55 -0.39 18.43
N ALA A 398 8.76 -0.99 17.26
CA ALA A 398 10.13 -1.20 16.74
C ALA A 398 10.89 0.12 16.56
N THR A 399 10.24 1.18 16.06
CA THR A 399 10.89 2.49 15.91
C THR A 399 11.31 3.05 17.26
N LYS A 400 10.40 3.06 18.24
CA LYS A 400 10.70 3.55 19.60
C LYS A 400 11.80 2.73 20.27
N VAL A 401 11.78 1.41 20.10
CA VAL A 401 12.81 0.54 20.67
C VAL A 401 14.19 0.87 20.10
N LEU A 402 14.30 0.95 18.77
CA LEU A 402 15.55 1.15 18.04
C LEU A 402 16.07 2.59 18.11
N GLN A 403 15.19 3.56 18.37
CA GLN A 403 15.54 4.98 18.36
C GLN A 403 15.59 5.60 19.76
N TYR A 404 15.07 4.91 20.78
CA TYR A 404 15.03 5.40 22.16
C TYR A 404 15.35 4.33 23.21
N ASP A 405 14.57 3.24 23.29
CA ASP A 405 14.63 2.33 24.44
C ASP A 405 15.98 1.62 24.58
N LEU A 406 16.58 1.17 23.47
CA LEU A 406 17.91 0.55 23.50
C LEU A 406 18.98 1.52 24.03
N TYR A 407 18.91 2.80 23.65
CA TYR A 407 19.84 3.81 24.15
C TYR A 407 19.65 4.07 25.64
N TYR A 408 18.42 4.17 26.14
CA TYR A 408 18.19 4.34 27.59
C TYR A 408 18.52 3.08 28.39
N LYS A 409 18.31 1.88 27.81
CA LYS A 409 18.65 0.61 28.45
C LYS A 409 20.16 0.48 28.67
N TYR A 410 20.96 0.81 27.65
CA TYR A 410 22.40 0.52 27.66
C TYR A 410 23.30 1.75 27.84
N LEU A 411 22.83 2.95 27.51
CA LEU A 411 23.57 4.22 27.47
C LEU A 411 22.95 5.32 28.35
N ASN A 412 22.25 4.93 29.42
CA ASN A 412 21.77 5.86 30.45
C ASN A 412 22.92 6.52 31.23
N ALA A 413 22.56 7.39 32.18
CA ALA A 413 23.49 8.16 33.01
C ALA A 413 24.51 7.30 33.79
N ASN A 414 24.22 6.02 34.04
CA ASN A 414 25.07 5.10 34.80
C ASN A 414 25.79 4.07 33.90
N ALA A 415 25.70 4.20 32.58
CA ALA A 415 26.23 3.23 31.63
C ALA A 415 27.77 3.19 31.60
N SER A 416 28.32 2.02 31.27
CA SER A 416 29.74 1.85 30.95
C SER A 416 30.08 2.54 29.62
N ALA A 417 31.27 3.11 29.52
CA ALA A 417 31.77 3.75 28.28
C ALA A 417 31.88 2.79 27.07
N THR A 418 31.84 1.47 27.30
CA THR A 418 31.94 0.43 26.26
C THR A 418 30.61 -0.07 25.72
N ALA A 419 29.47 0.46 26.19
CA ALA A 419 28.15 -0.03 25.81
C ALA A 419 27.67 0.48 24.44
N GLY A 420 28.36 1.48 23.84
CA GLY A 420 27.97 2.06 22.55
C GLY A 420 28.01 1.05 21.41
N ASP A 421 29.15 0.36 21.29
CA ASP A 421 29.37 -0.69 20.27
C ASP A 421 28.28 -1.78 20.34
N TYR A 422 27.81 -2.11 21.54
CA TYR A 422 26.77 -3.11 21.73
C TYR A 422 25.40 -2.69 21.18
N VAL A 423 25.02 -1.42 21.35
CA VAL A 423 23.76 -0.92 20.78
C VAL A 423 23.83 -0.83 19.26
N ASP A 424 24.99 -0.45 18.71
CA ASP A 424 25.22 -0.41 17.27
C ASP A 424 25.18 -1.82 16.66
N ASP A 425 25.72 -2.83 17.36
CA ASP A 425 25.63 -4.24 16.96
C ASP A 425 24.17 -4.74 16.96
N LEU A 426 23.36 -4.38 17.97
CA LEU A 426 21.92 -4.71 18.00
C LEU A 426 21.14 -4.02 16.85
N PHE A 427 21.54 -2.80 16.48
CA PHE A 427 20.94 -2.10 15.34
C PHE A 427 21.28 -2.80 14.01
N ALA A 428 22.54 -3.23 13.83
CA ALA A 428 22.95 -4.01 12.67
C ALA A 428 22.27 -5.39 12.62
N GLU A 429 22.13 -6.06 13.77
CA GLU A 429 21.41 -7.33 13.91
C GLU A 429 19.96 -7.19 13.47
N THR A 430 19.30 -6.09 13.87
CA THR A 430 17.89 -5.83 13.57
C THR A 430 17.60 -5.88 12.08
N ALA A 431 18.43 -5.24 11.25
CA ALA A 431 18.24 -5.21 9.81
C ALA A 431 18.34 -6.61 9.19
N LYS A 432 19.36 -7.39 9.60
CA LYS A 432 19.54 -8.79 9.16
C LYS A 432 18.38 -9.67 9.61
N ALA A 433 17.99 -9.60 10.88
CA ALA A 433 16.93 -10.41 11.45
C ALA A 433 15.56 -10.10 10.82
N THR A 434 15.25 -8.82 10.59
CA THR A 434 14.03 -8.39 9.90
C THR A 434 14.00 -8.89 8.46
N MET A 435 15.13 -8.86 7.74
CA MET A 435 15.17 -9.42 6.40
C MET A 435 14.98 -10.95 6.40
N SER A 436 15.68 -11.67 7.27
CA SER A 436 15.49 -13.12 7.37
C SER A 436 14.03 -13.48 7.69
N LYS A 437 13.38 -12.69 8.55
CA LYS A 437 11.94 -12.81 8.84
C LYS A 437 11.07 -12.50 7.62
N LEU A 438 11.41 -11.46 6.86
CA LEU A 438 10.71 -11.12 5.62
C LEU A 438 10.78 -12.28 4.63
N VAL A 439 11.94 -12.90 4.43
CA VAL A 439 12.09 -14.06 3.54
C VAL A 439 11.28 -15.25 4.05
N SER A 440 11.43 -15.62 5.34
CA SER A 440 10.74 -16.79 5.90
C SER A 440 9.23 -16.65 5.83
N ASP A 441 8.69 -15.47 6.12
CA ASP A 441 7.26 -15.22 6.26
C ASP A 441 6.66 -14.41 5.11
N PHE A 442 7.39 -14.24 4.00
CA PHE A 442 6.86 -13.60 2.81
C PHE A 442 5.60 -14.33 2.33
N ASP A 443 4.53 -13.57 2.15
CA ASP A 443 3.26 -14.05 1.60
C ASP A 443 2.91 -13.21 0.36
N VAL A 444 2.90 -13.84 -0.81
CA VAL A 444 2.53 -13.18 -2.07
C VAL A 444 1.15 -12.53 -2.02
N LYS A 445 0.25 -13.00 -1.15
CA LYS A 445 -1.09 -12.42 -0.96
C LYS A 445 -1.04 -11.04 -0.31
N LYS A 446 0.07 -10.70 0.35
CA LYS A 446 0.33 -9.41 1.01
C LYS A 446 1.20 -8.47 0.17
N ALA A 447 1.42 -8.77 -1.12
CA ALA A 447 2.25 -7.92 -1.99
C ALA A 447 1.80 -6.45 -2.01
N GLY A 448 0.48 -6.19 -2.04
CA GLY A 448 -0.07 -4.84 -1.96
C GLY A 448 0.21 -4.15 -0.62
N ASP A 449 0.26 -4.90 0.48
CA ASP A 449 0.58 -4.40 1.81
C ASP A 449 2.06 -4.04 1.94
N TYR A 450 2.96 -4.91 1.46
CA TYR A 450 4.41 -4.61 1.44
C TYR A 450 4.71 -3.37 0.60
N TYR A 451 4.05 -3.25 -0.55
CA TYR A 451 4.14 -2.05 -1.38
C TYR A 451 3.61 -0.82 -0.66
N LYS A 452 2.49 -0.92 0.06
CA LYS A 452 1.98 0.20 0.85
C LYS A 452 3.02 0.69 1.86
N VAL A 453 3.72 -0.21 2.56
CA VAL A 453 4.81 0.16 3.48
C VAL A 453 5.92 0.92 2.75
N PHE A 454 6.33 0.43 1.56
CA PHE A 454 7.33 1.11 0.74
C PHE A 454 6.85 2.48 0.24
N SER A 455 5.64 2.59 -0.29
CA SER A 455 5.04 3.82 -0.83
C SER A 455 4.86 4.88 0.26
N ASP A 456 4.34 4.48 1.43
CA ASP A 456 4.25 5.36 2.59
C ASP A 456 5.66 5.75 3.08
N GLY A 457 6.62 4.85 2.97
CA GLY A 457 8.03 5.10 3.26
C GLY A 457 8.65 6.17 2.36
N ALA A 458 8.41 6.07 1.06
CA ALA A 458 8.86 7.05 0.06
C ALA A 458 8.28 8.44 0.35
N LYS A 459 6.96 8.53 0.54
CA LYS A 459 6.26 9.78 0.86
C LYS A 459 6.77 10.44 2.13
N ASN A 460 7.12 9.65 3.14
CA ASN A 460 7.60 10.15 4.43
C ASN A 460 9.13 10.26 4.48
N ARG A 461 9.85 10.06 3.38
CA ARG A 461 11.33 10.07 3.30
C ARG A 461 12.00 9.11 4.29
N THR A 462 11.31 8.02 4.65
CA THR A 462 11.85 6.92 5.44
C THR A 462 12.30 5.75 4.59
N VAL A 463 11.96 5.77 3.29
CA VAL A 463 12.67 5.06 2.21
C VAL A 463 13.10 6.07 1.16
N MET A 464 14.37 6.01 0.77
CA MET A 464 14.86 6.77 -0.38
C MET A 464 15.76 5.87 -1.22
N MET A 465 15.82 6.13 -2.52
CA MET A 465 16.55 5.33 -3.49
C MET A 465 17.30 6.24 -4.45
N TRP A 466 18.41 5.75 -4.96
CA TRP A 466 19.16 6.37 -6.05
C TRP A 466 19.77 5.27 -6.90
N MET A 467 19.72 5.44 -8.22
CA MET A 467 20.39 4.57 -9.20
C MET A 467 21.52 5.33 -9.88
N GLU A 468 22.58 4.59 -10.23
CA GLU A 468 23.71 5.16 -10.97
C GLU A 468 23.34 5.50 -12.41
N ASP A 469 22.58 4.62 -13.07
CA ASP A 469 22.12 4.85 -14.43
C ASP A 469 21.01 5.91 -14.47
N GLU A 470 21.15 6.89 -15.37
CA GLU A 470 20.23 8.02 -15.46
C GLU A 470 18.80 7.60 -15.86
N GLU A 471 18.64 6.59 -16.73
CA GLU A 471 17.33 6.11 -17.14
C GLU A 471 16.63 5.37 -15.98
N GLU A 472 17.41 4.59 -15.21
CA GLU A 472 16.91 3.93 -14.00
C GLU A 472 16.58 4.94 -12.89
N GLN A 473 17.36 6.01 -12.76
CA GLN A 473 17.13 7.08 -11.78
C GLN A 473 15.85 7.87 -12.07
N GLU A 474 15.48 8.05 -13.34
CA GLU A 474 14.18 8.66 -13.68
C GLU A 474 13.00 7.80 -13.21
N LEU A 475 13.12 6.46 -13.19
CA LEU A 475 12.10 5.60 -12.59
C LEU A 475 11.96 5.82 -11.08
N VAL A 476 13.09 6.04 -10.39
CA VAL A 476 13.11 6.35 -8.96
C VAL A 476 12.46 7.71 -8.65
N LYS A 477 12.72 8.73 -9.48
CA LYS A 477 12.08 10.05 -9.37
C LYS A 477 10.57 9.95 -9.61
N ASN A 478 10.16 9.27 -10.67
CA ASN A 478 8.74 9.06 -10.99
C ASN A 478 7.99 8.29 -9.89
N ALA A 479 8.67 7.35 -9.23
CA ALA A 479 8.15 6.63 -8.07
C ALA A 479 8.07 7.48 -6.79
N GLY A 480 8.60 8.71 -6.80
CA GLY A 480 8.59 9.63 -5.67
C GLY A 480 9.50 9.20 -4.52
N CYS A 481 10.46 8.32 -4.77
CA CYS A 481 11.36 7.79 -3.74
C CYS A 481 12.82 8.24 -3.89
N SER A 482 13.12 9.20 -4.79
CA SER A 482 14.50 9.68 -4.96
C SER A 482 15.05 10.43 -3.75
N GLY A 483 14.18 11.05 -2.95
CA GLY A 483 14.60 11.89 -1.83
C GLY A 483 15.39 13.14 -2.24
N GLY A 484 15.47 13.45 -3.54
CA GLY A 484 16.09 14.67 -4.05
C GLY A 484 15.33 15.93 -3.67
N LEU A 485 15.95 17.07 -3.94
CA LEU A 485 15.25 18.36 -3.90
C LEU A 485 14.27 18.45 -5.08
N ASN A 486 13.12 19.07 -4.86
CA ASN A 486 12.08 19.15 -5.87
C ASN A 486 12.37 20.26 -6.90
N GLU A 487 12.65 19.84 -8.13
CA GLU A 487 12.93 20.72 -9.27
C GLU A 487 11.69 21.00 -10.15
N ASP A 488 10.53 20.44 -9.83
CA ASP A 488 9.29 20.63 -10.59
C ASP A 488 8.50 21.86 -10.09
N PRO A 489 8.42 22.95 -10.88
CA PRO A 489 7.66 24.14 -10.49
C PRO A 489 6.15 23.90 -10.45
N GLU A 490 5.59 22.93 -11.18
CA GLU A 490 4.15 22.67 -11.24
C GLU A 490 3.61 22.00 -9.96
N ASN A 491 4.49 21.35 -9.20
CA ASN A 491 4.21 20.74 -7.90
C ASN A 491 5.10 21.38 -6.83
N PRO A 492 4.91 22.67 -6.48
CA PRO A 492 5.87 23.41 -5.68
C PRO A 492 5.94 22.90 -4.23
N GLU A 493 7.15 22.63 -3.73
CA GLU A 493 7.42 22.32 -2.33
C GLU A 493 8.43 23.29 -1.72
N THR A 494 8.19 23.73 -0.48
CA THR A 494 9.23 24.38 0.32
C THR A 494 9.96 23.35 1.17
N GLY A 495 11.28 23.32 1.08
CA GLY A 495 12.13 22.44 1.89
C GLY A 495 12.32 23.01 3.29
N VAL A 496 12.16 22.21 4.33
CA VAL A 496 12.37 22.58 5.74
C VAL A 496 13.23 21.52 6.42
N TYR A 497 14.54 21.73 6.43
CA TYR A 497 15.49 20.70 6.84
C TYR A 497 16.27 21.07 8.11
N PHE A 498 16.65 20.03 8.85
CA PHE A 498 17.47 20.14 10.04
C PHE A 498 18.55 19.07 10.08
N SER A 499 19.78 19.46 10.43
CA SER A 499 20.85 18.52 10.75
C SER A 499 21.43 18.83 12.13
N ILE A 500 21.50 17.82 13.01
CA ILE A 500 22.14 17.99 14.31
C ILE A 500 23.66 17.95 14.14
N SER A 501 24.37 18.93 14.72
CA SER A 501 25.83 19.05 14.60
C SER A 501 26.60 18.31 15.68
N ASP A 502 25.93 17.98 16.79
CA ASP A 502 26.49 17.21 17.90
C ASP A 502 26.17 15.72 17.68
N PRO A 503 27.16 14.81 17.75
CA PRO A 503 26.91 13.37 17.59
C PRO A 503 26.19 12.80 18.83
N CYS A 504 24.86 12.87 18.82
CA CYS A 504 24.01 12.42 19.92
C CYS A 504 22.61 12.00 19.45
N LYS A 505 21.82 11.44 20.36
CA LYS A 505 20.48 10.90 20.07
C LYS A 505 19.33 11.89 20.29
N LEU A 506 19.62 13.19 20.34
CA LEU A 506 18.61 14.22 20.59
C LEU A 506 17.60 14.41 19.44
N GLY A 507 17.83 13.82 18.27
CA GLY A 507 16.82 13.77 17.19
C GLY A 507 15.51 13.11 17.63
N TRP A 508 15.56 12.21 18.62
CA TRP A 508 14.35 11.68 19.27
C TRP A 508 13.47 12.78 19.86
N PHE A 509 14.05 13.89 20.33
CA PHE A 509 13.34 14.98 21.00
C PHE A 509 13.19 16.24 20.13
N LEU A 510 13.54 16.16 18.85
CA LEU A 510 13.36 17.26 17.91
C LEU A 510 11.99 17.17 17.26
N ASP A 511 11.30 18.30 17.30
CA ASP A 511 10.01 18.51 16.68
C ASP A 511 10.15 19.57 15.60
N ILE A 512 9.59 19.31 14.41
CA ILE A 512 9.58 20.25 13.29
C ILE A 512 8.14 20.39 12.81
N ASP A 513 7.54 21.53 13.14
CA ASP A 513 6.17 21.86 12.73
C ASP A 513 6.21 22.97 11.68
N THR A 514 5.56 22.77 10.54
CA THR A 514 5.47 23.77 9.47
C THR A 514 4.02 24.14 9.19
N GLU A 515 3.73 25.43 9.26
CA GLU A 515 2.42 26.01 8.95
C GLU A 515 2.53 26.85 7.68
N ILE A 516 1.68 26.57 6.69
CA ILE A 516 1.52 27.36 5.46
C ILE A 516 0.21 28.14 5.53
N GLY A 517 0.29 29.47 5.42
CA GLY A 517 -0.87 30.35 5.34
C GLY A 517 -1.51 30.37 3.94
N GLU A 518 -2.70 30.94 3.85
CA GLU A 518 -3.40 31.10 2.56
C GLU A 518 -2.58 31.95 1.57
N PRO A 519 -2.55 31.59 0.27
CA PRO A 519 -1.79 32.33 -0.72
C PRO A 519 -2.37 33.70 -1.03
N VAL A 520 -1.48 34.67 -1.25
CA VAL A 520 -1.80 35.91 -1.95
C VAL A 520 -1.39 35.74 -3.42
N VAL A 521 -2.35 35.88 -4.33
CA VAL A 521 -2.07 35.91 -5.78
C VAL A 521 -1.59 37.31 -6.16
N ASN A 522 -0.40 37.38 -6.75
CA ASN A 522 0.22 38.63 -7.16
C ASN A 522 -0.20 39.02 -8.60
N ASP A 523 0.03 40.28 -8.96
CA ASP A 523 -0.35 40.83 -10.29
C ASP A 523 0.35 40.12 -11.46
N ASP A 524 1.53 39.54 -11.23
CA ASP A 524 2.31 38.78 -12.21
C ASP A 524 1.90 37.30 -12.31
N GLY A 525 0.88 36.88 -11.55
CA GLY A 525 0.38 35.51 -11.53
C GLY A 525 1.18 34.55 -10.64
N THR A 526 2.18 35.03 -9.90
CA THR A 526 2.82 34.25 -8.82
C THR A 526 1.93 34.17 -7.59
N ARG A 527 2.22 33.24 -6.68
CA ARG A 527 1.53 33.11 -5.39
C ARG A 527 2.52 33.19 -4.24
N THR A 528 2.26 34.09 -3.29
CA THR A 528 3.08 34.23 -2.10
C THR A 528 2.35 33.67 -0.88
N TYR A 529 3.04 32.81 -0.14
CA TYR A 529 2.57 32.18 1.09
C TYR A 529 3.36 32.74 2.27
N ASP A 530 2.68 33.01 3.39
CA ASP A 530 3.34 33.18 4.68
C ASP A 530 3.57 31.80 5.30
N VAL A 531 4.81 31.49 5.63
CA VAL A 531 5.21 30.18 6.17
C VAL A 531 5.89 30.35 7.52
N THR A 532 5.55 29.46 8.45
CA THR A 532 6.15 29.40 9.79
C THR A 532 6.70 28.01 10.02
N ALA A 533 8.02 27.89 10.23
CA ALA A 533 8.67 26.65 10.66
C ALA A 533 9.09 26.78 12.13
N THR A 534 8.67 25.83 12.97
CA THR A 534 9.00 25.79 14.40
C THR A 534 9.78 24.54 14.73
N TYR A 535 10.95 24.72 15.32
CA TYR A 535 11.86 23.66 15.77
C TYR A 535 11.83 23.62 17.29
N SER A 536 11.33 22.54 17.89
CA SER A 536 11.16 22.43 19.34
C SER A 536 11.99 21.30 19.93
N ASN A 537 12.60 21.56 21.09
CA ASN A 537 13.28 20.53 21.88
C ASN A 537 12.34 20.07 23.00
N VAL A 538 11.72 18.91 22.82
CA VAL A 538 10.74 18.37 23.78
C VAL A 538 11.37 17.51 24.87
N LEU A 539 12.70 17.53 25.03
CA LEU A 539 13.41 16.77 26.07
C LEU A 539 12.90 17.14 27.46
N SER A 540 12.32 16.16 28.15
CA SER A 540 11.82 16.33 29.51
C SER A 540 12.95 16.28 30.55
N ASN A 541 12.71 16.84 31.74
CA ASN A 541 13.66 16.73 32.85
C ASN A 541 13.89 15.28 33.29
N ALA A 542 12.85 14.44 33.25
CA ALA A 542 12.95 13.04 33.63
C ALA A 542 13.88 12.28 32.66
N ASP A 543 13.66 12.47 31.36
CA ASP A 543 14.49 11.86 30.32
C ASP A 543 15.92 12.38 30.38
N LYS A 544 16.09 13.68 30.64
CA LYS A 544 17.41 14.31 30.75
C LYS A 544 18.23 13.75 31.90
N VAL A 545 17.65 13.56 33.08
CA VAL A 545 18.38 13.06 34.27
C VAL A 545 18.80 11.60 34.09
N ASN A 546 18.01 10.81 33.36
CA ASN A 546 18.29 9.40 33.11
C ASN A 546 19.23 9.16 31.92
N ALA A 547 19.45 10.16 31.07
CA ALA A 547 20.25 10.02 29.85
C ALA A 547 21.76 10.09 30.11
N GLY A 548 22.53 9.26 29.41
CA GLY A 548 23.98 9.37 29.35
C GLY A 548 24.44 10.38 28.30
N ASN A 549 25.76 10.63 28.25
CA ASN A 549 26.34 11.62 27.32
C ASN A 549 26.09 11.28 25.84
N TYR A 550 26.02 10.00 25.48
CA TYR A 550 25.74 9.56 24.12
C TYR A 550 24.33 9.98 23.64
N ILE A 551 23.38 10.13 24.59
CA ILE A 551 22.02 10.61 24.30
C ILE A 551 21.99 12.15 24.34
N LEU A 552 22.54 12.77 25.39
CA LEU A 552 22.44 14.22 25.63
C LEU A 552 23.39 15.07 24.78
N GLY A 553 24.43 14.46 24.22
CA GLY A 553 25.49 15.17 23.54
C GLY A 553 26.33 16.06 24.46
N SER A 554 27.25 16.76 23.84
CA SER A 554 28.26 17.62 24.47
C SER A 554 27.65 18.80 25.23
N TYR A 555 26.41 19.18 24.90
CA TYR A 555 25.72 20.36 25.44
C TYR A 555 24.56 20.02 26.40
N GLY A 556 24.58 18.82 26.98
CA GLY A 556 23.70 18.45 28.09
C GLY A 556 22.21 18.53 27.74
N GLY A 557 21.83 18.06 26.55
CA GLY A 557 20.46 18.03 26.06
C GLY A 557 20.04 19.24 25.23
N THR A 558 20.91 20.23 25.04
CA THR A 558 20.66 21.33 24.10
C THR A 558 20.86 20.84 22.67
N ILE A 559 19.83 20.93 21.83
CA ILE A 559 19.94 20.58 20.42
C ILE A 559 20.71 21.68 19.71
N THR A 560 21.83 21.33 19.08
CA THR A 560 22.61 22.25 18.25
C THR A 560 22.65 21.76 16.81
N GLY A 561 22.49 22.65 15.84
CA GLY A 561 22.33 22.20 14.47
C GLY A 561 22.37 23.26 13.40
N TYR A 562 21.95 22.81 12.23
CA TYR A 562 21.98 23.50 10.96
C TYR A 562 20.54 23.49 10.44
N ILE A 563 20.02 24.66 10.08
CA ILE A 563 18.69 24.80 9.49
C ILE A 563 18.86 25.23 8.04
N HIS A 564 18.15 24.57 7.14
CA HIS A 564 18.06 24.93 5.72
C HIS A 564 16.60 25.01 5.30
N ILE A 565 16.25 26.09 4.61
CA ILE A 565 14.92 26.33 4.05
C ILE A 565 15.07 26.57 2.55
N PHE A 566 14.38 25.80 1.73
CA PHE A 566 14.46 25.89 0.27
C PHE A 566 13.16 26.43 -0.32
N ALA A 567 13.29 27.28 -1.33
CA ALA A 567 12.18 27.70 -2.16
C ALA A 567 11.80 26.56 -3.13
N PRO A 568 10.55 26.51 -3.59
CA PRO A 568 10.18 25.66 -4.72
C PRO A 568 10.91 26.11 -5.99
N ALA A 569 11.02 25.21 -6.97
CA ALA A 569 11.60 25.50 -8.27
C ALA A 569 10.94 26.71 -8.95
N GLY A 570 11.77 27.61 -9.48
CA GLY A 570 11.33 28.89 -10.06
C GLY A 570 10.70 29.88 -9.08
N GLY A 571 10.72 29.57 -7.77
CA GLY A 571 10.23 30.40 -6.68
C GLY A 571 11.35 31.12 -5.91
N THR A 572 10.96 31.88 -4.89
CA THR A 572 11.89 32.64 -4.04
C THR A 572 11.49 32.62 -2.57
N ILE A 573 12.48 32.81 -1.68
CA ILE A 573 12.26 33.05 -0.24
C ILE A 573 12.54 34.53 0.09
N SER A 574 11.67 35.14 0.91
CA SER A 574 11.88 36.50 1.39
C SER A 574 11.33 36.72 2.80
N GLY A 575 11.59 37.91 3.37
CA GLY A 575 10.96 38.33 4.63
C GLY A 575 11.31 37.51 5.87
N ILE A 576 12.45 36.81 5.85
CA ILE A 576 12.84 35.84 6.88
C ILE A 576 13.08 36.54 8.22
N LYS A 577 12.47 36.02 9.28
CA LYS A 577 12.66 36.44 10.67
C LYS A 577 12.76 35.22 11.57
N THR A 578 13.65 35.28 12.54
CA THR A 578 13.86 34.22 13.54
C THR A 578 13.45 34.72 14.92
N SER A 579 12.82 33.87 15.74
CA SER A 579 12.35 34.25 17.08
C SER A 579 13.50 34.55 18.05
N ASN A 580 14.68 33.97 17.81
CA ASN A 580 15.88 34.15 18.62
C ASN A 580 16.79 35.29 18.13
N GLY A 581 16.41 36.00 17.06
CA GLY A 581 17.22 37.06 16.44
C GLY A 581 18.44 36.55 15.66
N GLY A 582 18.55 35.23 15.43
CA GLY A 582 19.58 34.61 14.58
C GLY A 582 19.46 35.07 13.13
N ARG A 583 20.61 35.29 12.47
CA ARG A 583 20.64 35.65 11.06
C ARG A 583 20.62 34.40 10.18
N MET A 584 19.69 34.36 9.23
CA MET A 584 19.72 33.43 8.11
C MET A 584 20.55 34.05 6.97
N TYR A 585 21.45 33.26 6.40
CA TYR A 585 22.14 33.57 5.14
C TYR A 585 21.29 33.08 3.98
N THR A 586 21.59 33.56 2.78
CA THR A 586 20.85 33.20 1.55
C THR A 586 21.84 32.84 0.45
N GLY A 587 21.48 31.85 -0.36
CA GLY A 587 22.25 31.43 -1.52
C GLY A 587 21.33 30.73 -2.52
N THR A 588 21.96 29.96 -3.41
CA THR A 588 21.27 29.04 -4.32
C THR A 588 21.82 27.64 -4.13
N TYR A 589 21.09 26.63 -4.57
CA TYR A 589 21.59 25.26 -4.78
C TYR A 589 20.65 24.55 -5.75
N HIS A 590 21.17 23.91 -6.80
CA HIS A 590 20.35 23.33 -7.88
C HIS A 590 19.29 24.30 -8.45
N ASN A 591 19.66 25.58 -8.59
CA ASN A 591 18.77 26.66 -9.01
C ASN A 591 17.58 26.96 -8.08
N LEU A 592 17.58 26.41 -6.86
CA LEU A 592 16.62 26.74 -5.81
C LEU A 592 17.20 27.82 -4.90
N ASP A 593 16.40 28.84 -4.58
CA ASP A 593 16.72 29.79 -3.51
C ASP A 593 16.79 29.02 -2.18
N VAL A 594 17.87 29.22 -1.42
CA VAL A 594 18.05 28.61 -0.09
C VAL A 594 18.35 29.67 0.95
N ALA A 595 17.71 29.53 2.11
CA ALA A 595 18.07 30.26 3.33
C ALA A 595 18.61 29.29 4.37
N TYR A 596 19.72 29.62 5.02
CA TYR A 596 20.37 28.70 5.95
C TYR A 596 20.98 29.39 7.18
N MET A 597 21.06 28.66 8.29
CA MET A 597 21.69 29.12 9.53
C MET A 597 22.45 27.98 10.18
N PHE A 598 23.69 28.27 10.57
CA PHE A 598 24.55 27.36 11.31
C PHE A 598 24.55 27.68 12.81
N GLY A 599 24.75 26.65 13.63
CA GLY A 599 25.02 26.81 15.06
C GLY A 599 23.82 27.32 15.85
N ASN A 600 22.60 26.97 15.44
CA ASN A 600 21.42 27.20 16.28
C ASN A 600 21.51 26.37 17.55
N SER A 601 20.88 26.84 18.64
CA SER A 601 20.84 26.16 19.93
C SER A 601 19.43 26.21 20.49
N ILE A 602 18.83 25.04 20.74
CA ILE A 602 17.48 24.88 21.27
C ILE A 602 17.58 24.17 22.63
N ALA A 603 17.45 24.92 23.71
CA ALA A 603 17.47 24.38 25.06
C ALA A 603 16.27 23.45 25.32
N PRO A 604 16.37 22.46 26.23
CA PRO A 604 15.24 21.62 26.61
C PRO A 604 14.01 22.44 26.99
N GLY A 605 12.85 22.08 26.43
CA GLY A 605 11.57 22.78 26.63
C GLY A 605 11.44 24.12 25.90
N SER A 606 12.39 24.47 25.01
CA SER A 606 12.36 25.70 24.21
C SER A 606 12.16 25.40 22.72
N SER A 607 11.86 26.44 21.95
CA SER A 607 11.72 26.37 20.50
C SER A 607 12.36 27.56 19.79
N ILE A 608 12.68 27.36 18.51
CA ILE A 608 13.01 28.43 17.56
C ILE A 608 11.94 28.44 16.48
N THR A 609 11.41 29.62 16.18
CA THR A 609 10.43 29.82 15.11
C THR A 609 11.03 30.69 14.03
N ILE A 610 10.87 30.28 12.78
CA ILE A 610 11.29 31.02 11.58
C ILE A 610 10.05 31.34 10.77
N THR A 611 9.75 32.63 10.61
CA THR A 611 8.67 33.11 9.74
C THR A 611 9.27 33.68 8.46
N TYR A 612 8.75 33.30 7.31
CA TYR A 612 9.26 33.70 6.01
C TYR A 612 8.14 33.69 4.97
N LYS A 613 8.41 34.29 3.81
CA LYS A 613 7.52 34.26 2.65
C LYS A 613 8.11 33.37 1.58
N VAL A 614 7.28 32.50 1.03
CA VAL A 614 7.61 31.68 -0.14
C VAL A 614 6.78 32.16 -1.32
N THR A 615 7.40 32.50 -2.43
CA THR A 615 6.70 32.85 -3.66
C THR A 615 6.93 31.77 -4.71
N THR A 616 5.89 31.18 -5.27
CA THR A 616 5.98 30.15 -6.31
C THR A 616 6.18 30.77 -7.69
N ALA A 617 6.57 29.96 -8.68
CA ALA A 617 6.64 30.37 -10.07
C ALA A 617 5.28 30.89 -10.59
N ALA A 618 5.33 31.77 -11.58
CA ALA A 618 4.14 32.40 -12.17
C ALA A 618 3.27 31.38 -12.90
N GLY A 619 1.95 31.46 -12.73
CA GLY A 619 0.99 30.57 -13.40
C GLY A 619 0.76 29.23 -12.71
N VAL A 620 1.57 28.87 -11.71
CA VAL A 620 1.40 27.65 -10.92
C VAL A 620 0.17 27.77 -10.02
N THR A 621 -0.73 26.79 -10.10
CA THR A 621 -1.98 26.79 -9.33
C THR A 621 -2.08 25.69 -8.28
N THR A 622 -1.19 24.72 -8.31
CA THR A 622 -1.02 23.71 -7.26
C THR A 622 -0.64 24.40 -5.94
N PRO A 623 -1.27 24.04 -4.81
CA PRO A 623 -0.88 24.56 -3.50
C PRO A 623 0.57 24.22 -3.15
N LEU A 624 1.23 25.10 -2.39
CA LEU A 624 2.57 24.86 -1.88
C LEU A 624 2.56 23.67 -0.89
N GLY A 625 3.38 22.66 -1.17
CA GLY A 625 3.69 21.56 -0.26
C GLY A 625 4.87 21.85 0.67
N VAL A 626 5.10 20.97 1.63
CA VAL A 626 6.28 20.99 2.52
C VAL A 626 7.03 19.68 2.37
N ASN A 627 8.34 19.77 2.19
CA ASN A 627 9.25 18.65 2.25
C ASN A 627 10.19 18.88 3.44
N SER A 628 10.10 18.02 4.46
CA SER A 628 10.81 18.23 5.72
C SER A 628 11.72 17.05 6.05
N THR A 629 12.76 17.30 6.85
CA THR A 629 13.51 16.21 7.49
C THR A 629 12.54 15.34 8.29
N PRO A 630 12.54 14.00 8.11
CA PRO A 630 11.64 13.12 8.86
C PRO A 630 12.04 13.09 10.34
N THR A 631 11.09 13.49 11.20
CA THR A 631 11.27 13.49 12.67
C THR A 631 10.68 12.23 13.30
N LEU A 632 11.00 12.00 14.57
CA LEU A 632 10.45 10.89 15.35
C LEU A 632 9.21 11.27 16.16
N GLN A 633 8.59 12.42 15.84
CA GLN A 633 7.45 12.98 16.56
C GLN A 633 6.27 12.01 16.71
N ASN A 634 5.96 11.28 15.65
CA ASN A 634 4.82 10.37 15.60
C ASN A 634 5.02 9.03 16.35
N TYR A 635 6.21 8.80 16.93
CA TYR A 635 6.58 7.54 17.56
C TYR A 635 6.75 7.64 19.09
N ARG A 636 6.38 8.78 19.69
CA ARG A 636 6.55 9.07 21.12
C ARG A 636 5.31 8.93 21.96
#